data_AF-A0A5T5YGT0-F1
#
_entry.id   AF-A0A5T5YGT0-F1
#
_cell.length_a   1.000
_cell.length_b   1.000
_cell.length_c   1.000
_cell.angle_alpha   90.00
_cell.angle_beta   90.00
_cell.angle_gamma   90.00
#
_symmetry.space_group_name_H-M   'P 1'
#
loop_
_entity.id
_entity.type
_entity.pdbx_description
1 polymer ?
#
loop_
_entity_poly.entity_id
_entity_poly.type
_entity_poly.pdbx_seq_one_letter_code
_entity_poly.pdbx_strand_id
1 'polypeptide(L)'
;MKKSPSGNTGRTINLAELIDDMPEEVLITLHNLIVNRLNMLQRQRTRQSMEDFRPGDVVSFRAEDGQTVTGVLIRLNKKTVTVHTENGARWNVAPQLLTRVKRQLGSETRADNTVEKKLH
;
A
#
# COMPACT_ATOMS: atom_id res chain seq x y z
N MET A 1 -8.28 -18.65 -39.23
CA MET A 1 -7.23 -17.89 -38.52
C MET A 1 -7.28 -18.24 -37.03
N LYS A 2 -6.15 -18.75 -36.52
CA LYS A 2 -5.65 -18.83 -35.13
C LYS A 2 -6.61 -19.27 -34.01
N LYS A 3 -6.55 -20.56 -33.69
CA LYS A 3 -6.77 -21.11 -32.34
C LYS A 3 -5.68 -20.58 -31.40
N SER A 4 -6.07 -20.18 -30.19
CA SER A 4 -5.22 -19.80 -29.05
C SER A 4 -5.89 -20.30 -27.77
N PRO A 5 -5.12 -20.67 -26.73
CA PRO A 5 -4.91 -22.08 -26.42
C PRO A 5 -5.54 -22.53 -25.09
N SER A 6 -5.76 -23.85 -25.04
CA SER A 6 -5.98 -24.64 -23.83
C SER A 6 -4.93 -24.31 -22.76
N GLY A 7 -5.40 -24.05 -21.54
CA GLY A 7 -4.58 -23.76 -20.37
C GLY A 7 -5.19 -24.35 -19.11
N ASN A 8 -5.14 -25.67 -19.03
CA ASN A 8 -5.17 -26.50 -17.83
C ASN A 8 -6.29 -26.22 -16.81
N THR A 9 -7.36 -27.01 -16.88
CA THR A 9 -8.29 -27.26 -15.78
C THR A 9 -7.49 -27.76 -14.58
N GLY A 10 -7.03 -26.83 -13.75
CA GLY A 10 -6.43 -27.13 -12.46
C GLY A 10 -7.45 -27.95 -11.68
N ARG A 11 -7.10 -29.22 -11.46
CA ARG A 11 -7.79 -30.13 -10.55
C ARG A 11 -8.22 -29.32 -9.32
N THR A 12 -9.51 -29.20 -9.07
CA THR A 12 -10.03 -28.54 -7.88
C THR A 12 -9.57 -29.39 -6.70
N ILE A 13 -8.41 -29.05 -6.12
CA ILE A 13 -7.94 -29.71 -4.91
C ILE A 13 -8.91 -29.25 -3.83
N ASN A 14 -9.70 -30.18 -3.30
CA ASN A 14 -10.49 -29.94 -2.11
C ASN A 14 -9.52 -29.73 -0.94
N LEU A 15 -9.15 -28.46 -0.73
CA LEU A 15 -8.20 -28.06 0.30
C LEU A 15 -8.69 -28.45 1.70
N ALA A 16 -10.00 -28.49 1.93
CA ALA A 16 -10.59 -28.90 3.20
C ALA A 16 -10.30 -30.37 3.53
N GLU A 17 -10.62 -31.31 2.62
CA GLU A 17 -10.35 -32.74 2.82
C GLU A 17 -8.85 -33.01 3.02
N LEU A 18 -7.99 -32.32 2.27
CA LEU A 18 -6.54 -32.43 2.44
C LEU A 18 -6.07 -31.90 3.80
N ILE A 19 -6.68 -30.84 4.32
CA ILE A 19 -6.35 -30.25 5.62
C ILE A 19 -6.74 -31.18 6.76
N ASP A 20 -7.90 -31.82 6.68
CA ASP A 20 -8.39 -32.73 7.71
C ASP A 20 -7.50 -33.98 7.85
N ASP A 21 -6.90 -34.43 6.75
CA ASP A 21 -6.00 -35.60 6.73
C ASP A 21 -4.55 -35.28 7.16
N MET A 22 -4.20 -34.00 7.38
CA MET A 22 -2.82 -33.61 7.72
C MET A 22 -2.54 -33.66 9.23
N PRO A 23 -1.37 -34.18 9.66
CA PRO A 23 -0.96 -34.13 11.06
C PRO A 23 -0.61 -32.71 11.50
N GLU A 24 -0.72 -32.44 12.80
CA GLU A 24 -0.57 -31.10 13.40
C GLU A 24 0.73 -30.38 12.99
N GLU A 25 1.86 -31.08 13.00
CA GLU A 25 3.16 -30.49 12.62
C GLU A 25 3.18 -29.98 11.16
N VAL A 26 2.51 -30.71 10.28
CA VAL A 26 2.37 -30.33 8.86
C VAL A 26 1.42 -29.13 8.75
N LEU A 27 0.34 -29.08 9.54
CA LEU A 27 -0.56 -27.94 9.58
C LEU A 27 0.15 -26.67 10.09
N ILE A 28 0.97 -26.77 11.12
CA ILE A 28 1.79 -25.65 11.63
C ILE A 28 2.76 -25.17 10.54
N THR A 29 3.43 -26.10 9.87
CA THR A 29 4.35 -25.77 8.77
C THR A 29 3.62 -25.07 7.62
N LEU A 30 2.46 -25.60 7.22
CA LEU A 30 1.62 -25.02 6.19
C LEU A 30 1.12 -23.63 6.57
N HIS A 31 0.66 -23.44 7.80
CA HIS A 31 0.27 -22.13 8.34
C HIS A 31 1.39 -21.12 8.18
N ASN A 32 2.60 -21.46 8.62
CA ASN A 32 3.77 -20.58 8.52
C ASN A 32 4.08 -20.22 7.06
N LEU A 33 4.01 -21.19 6.14
CA LEU A 33 4.20 -20.95 4.71
C LEU A 33 3.12 -20.02 4.13
N ILE A 34 1.86 -20.22 4.49
CA ILE A 34 0.74 -19.37 4.05
C ILE A 34 0.92 -17.95 4.57
N VAL A 35 1.19 -17.77 5.86
CA VAL A 35 1.43 -16.45 6.46
C VAL A 35 2.62 -15.75 5.79
N ASN A 36 3.71 -16.47 5.55
CA ASN A 36 4.86 -15.94 4.83
C ASN A 36 4.51 -15.49 3.40
N ARG A 37 3.71 -16.29 2.68
CA ARG A 37 3.24 -15.94 1.33
C ARG A 37 2.34 -14.70 1.34
N LEU A 38 1.39 -14.63 2.26
CA LEU A 38 0.49 -13.48 2.43
C LEU A 38 1.28 -12.22 2.75
N ASN A 39 2.23 -12.31 3.69
CA ASN A 39 3.12 -11.20 4.04
C ASN A 39 3.95 -10.73 2.84
N MET A 40 4.45 -11.64 2.02
CA MET A 40 5.17 -11.29 0.79
C MET A 40 4.28 -10.56 -0.22
N LEU A 41 3.07 -11.07 -0.46
CA LEU A 41 2.09 -10.43 -1.35
C LEU A 41 1.71 -9.04 -0.84
N GLN A 42 1.53 -8.88 0.47
CA GLN A 42 1.22 -7.60 1.09
C GLN A 42 2.35 -6.58 0.91
N ARG A 43 3.60 -7.01 1.09
CA ARG A 43 4.78 -6.18 0.80
C ARG A 43 4.86 -5.79 -0.67
N GLN A 44 4.58 -6.71 -1.59
CA GLN A 44 4.55 -6.43 -3.03
C GLN A 44 3.48 -5.40 -3.39
N ARG A 45 2.27 -5.55 -2.88
CA ARG A 45 1.18 -4.58 -3.06
C ARG A 45 1.55 -3.22 -2.49
N THR A 46 2.14 -3.18 -1.29
CA THR A 46 2.60 -1.91 -0.70
C THR A 46 3.67 -1.25 -1.56
N ARG A 47 4.61 -2.03 -2.13
CA ARG A 47 5.62 -1.50 -3.06
C ARG A 47 5.00 -0.94 -4.33
N GLN A 48 4.05 -1.65 -4.93
CA GLN A 48 3.34 -1.19 -6.13
C GLN A 48 2.51 0.08 -5.84
N SER A 49 1.74 0.09 -4.75
CA SER A 49 0.99 1.29 -4.35
C SER A 49 1.91 2.48 -4.09
N MET A 50 3.13 2.26 -3.59
CA MET A 50 4.11 3.35 -3.42
C MET A 50 4.68 3.88 -4.75
N GLU A 51 4.71 3.09 -5.83
CA GLU A 51 5.13 3.55 -7.17
C GLU A 51 4.06 4.46 -7.81
N ASP A 52 2.79 4.32 -7.41
CA ASP A 52 1.68 5.12 -7.94
C ASP A 52 1.60 6.54 -7.37
N PHE A 53 2.30 6.81 -6.26
CA PHE A 53 2.26 8.09 -5.56
C PHE A 53 3.59 8.84 -5.70
N ARG A 54 3.51 10.17 -5.80
CA ARG A 54 4.68 11.06 -5.79
C ARG A 54 4.48 12.20 -4.79
N PRO A 55 5.54 12.70 -4.14
CA PRO A 55 5.47 13.95 -3.39
C PRO A 55 4.85 15.06 -4.26
N GLY A 56 3.89 15.78 -3.69
CA GLY A 56 3.04 16.76 -4.36
C GLY A 56 1.64 16.23 -4.71
N ASP A 57 1.45 14.92 -4.92
CA ASP A 57 0.14 14.39 -5.31
C ASP A 57 -0.94 14.76 -4.28
N VAL A 58 -2.13 15.11 -4.77
CA VAL A 58 -3.31 15.31 -3.92
C VAL A 58 -3.95 13.95 -3.71
N VAL A 59 -4.06 13.57 -2.44
CA VAL A 59 -4.55 12.25 -2.01
C VAL A 59 -5.66 12.42 -0.99
N SER A 60 -6.57 11.45 -0.95
CA SER A 60 -7.59 11.35 0.07
C SER A 60 -7.54 10.00 0.78
N PHE A 61 -7.95 9.97 2.04
CA PHE A 61 -8.13 8.74 2.83
C PHE A 61 -9.28 8.92 3.80
N ARG A 62 -9.75 7.80 4.38
CA ARG A 62 -10.74 7.82 5.44
C ARG A 62 -10.05 7.80 6.81
N ALA A 63 -10.33 8.79 7.64
CA ALA A 63 -9.87 8.85 9.02
C ALA A 63 -10.67 7.87 9.92
N GLU A 64 -10.18 7.62 11.13
CA GLU A 64 -10.79 6.68 12.08
C GLU A 64 -12.21 7.09 12.50
N ASP A 65 -12.50 8.39 12.49
CA ASP A 65 -13.83 8.96 12.71
C ASP A 65 -14.79 8.79 11.52
N GLY A 66 -14.33 8.11 10.45
CA GLY A 66 -15.08 7.86 9.24
C GLY A 66 -15.12 9.03 8.26
N GLN A 67 -14.52 10.19 8.59
CA GLN A 67 -14.46 11.34 7.70
C GLN A 67 -13.45 11.14 6.57
N THR A 68 -13.74 11.69 5.40
CA THR A 68 -12.78 11.69 4.28
C THR A 68 -11.88 12.91 4.42
N VAL A 69 -10.60 12.66 4.61
CA VAL A 69 -9.56 13.69 4.70
C VAL A 69 -8.85 13.78 3.37
N THR A 70 -8.72 15.00 2.85
CA THR A 70 -7.95 15.29 1.63
C THR A 70 -6.73 16.13 1.99
N GLY A 71 -5.61 15.83 1.35
CA GLY A 71 -4.37 16.57 1.58
C GLY A 71 -3.32 16.31 0.51
N VAL A 72 -2.19 16.99 0.67
CA VAL A 72 -1.04 16.89 -0.22
C VAL A 72 -0.05 15.89 0.36
N LEU A 73 0.39 14.97 -0.49
CA LEU A 73 1.45 14.03 -0.15
C LEU A 73 2.78 14.77 -0.05
N ILE A 74 3.39 14.79 1.13
CA ILE A 74 4.65 15.52 1.35
C ILE A 74 5.86 14.59 1.27
N ARG A 75 5.69 13.34 1.73
CA ARG A 75 6.80 12.38 1.80
C ARG A 75 6.32 10.94 1.71
N LEU A 76 7.07 10.13 0.96
CA LEU A 76 6.96 8.68 0.96
C LEU A 76 7.99 8.10 1.93
N ASN A 77 7.54 7.30 2.90
CA ASN A 77 8.41 6.48 3.76
C ASN A 77 8.33 5.02 3.31
N LYS A 78 9.17 4.15 3.89
CA LYS A 78 9.27 2.73 3.47
C LYS A 78 7.95 1.94 3.58
N LYS A 79 7.02 2.36 4.44
CA LYS A 79 5.72 1.69 4.68
C LYS A 79 4.52 2.64 4.76
N THR A 80 4.76 3.93 4.89
CA THR A 80 3.73 4.94 5.15
C THR A 80 3.96 6.16 4.29
N VAL A 81 2.92 6.95 4.14
CA VAL A 81 2.93 8.20 3.40
C VAL A 81 2.56 9.32 4.37
N THR A 82 3.33 10.39 4.34
CA THR A 82 3.02 11.60 5.09
C THR A 82 2.14 12.51 4.23
N VAL A 83 0.95 12.83 4.73
CA VAL A 83 -0.01 13.75 4.09
C VAL A 83 -0.16 14.99 4.97
N HIS A 84 -0.11 16.18 4.36
CA HIS A 84 -0.52 17.44 4.99
C HIS A 84 -1.89 17.85 4.49
N THR A 85 -2.79 18.19 5.40
CA THR A 85 -4.07 18.78 5.06
C THR A 85 -3.97 20.31 5.00
N GLU A 86 -4.95 20.97 4.38
CA GLU A 86 -5.03 22.44 4.35
C GLU A 86 -5.10 23.06 5.75
N ASN A 87 -5.64 22.32 6.72
CA ASN A 87 -5.71 22.73 8.13
C ASN A 87 -4.35 22.64 8.86
N GLY A 88 -3.26 22.33 8.15
CA GLY A 88 -1.92 22.18 8.72
C GLY A 88 -1.69 20.88 9.50
N ALA A 89 -2.65 19.94 9.48
CA ALA A 89 -2.53 18.67 10.18
C ALA A 89 -1.67 17.68 9.37
N ARG A 90 -0.82 16.93 10.08
CA ARG A 90 0.07 15.91 9.50
C ARG A 90 -0.39 14.51 9.83
N TRP A 91 -0.55 13.70 8.79
CA TRP A 91 -1.02 12.32 8.90
C TRP A 91 0.03 11.35 8.35
N ASN A 92 0.19 10.21 9.03
CA ASN A 92 0.95 9.08 8.50
C ASN A 92 -0.04 7.97 8.14
N VAL A 93 -0.21 7.72 6.84
CA VAL A 93 -1.24 6.82 6.33
C VAL A 93 -0.58 5.71 5.51
N ALA A 94 -1.10 4.48 5.60
CA ALA A 94 -0.65 3.41 4.72
C ALA A 94 -1.04 3.72 3.27
N PRO A 95 -0.17 3.48 2.27
CA PRO A 95 -0.46 3.81 0.87
C PRO A 95 -1.69 3.08 0.31
N GLN A 96 -2.04 1.91 0.88
CA GLN A 96 -3.22 1.16 0.47
C GLN A 96 -4.54 1.80 0.90
N LEU A 97 -4.51 2.72 1.87
CA LEU A 97 -5.68 3.48 2.31
C LEU A 97 -5.80 4.82 1.59
N LEU A 98 -4.80 5.18 0.77
CA LEU A 98 -4.80 6.42 0.01
C LEU A 98 -5.45 6.20 -1.35
N THR A 99 -6.26 7.16 -1.75
CA THR A 99 -6.78 7.29 -3.10
C THR A 99 -6.18 8.54 -3.72
N ARG A 100 -5.55 8.41 -4.90
CA ARG A 100 -5.02 9.59 -5.61
C ARG A 100 -6.18 10.38 -6.22
N VAL A 101 -6.37 11.61 -5.79
CA VAL A 101 -7.39 12.53 -6.31
C VAL A 101 -6.85 13.29 -7.51
N LYS A 102 -5.62 13.81 -7.42
CA LYS A 102 -4.96 14.53 -8.52
C LYS A 102 -3.47 14.23 -8.53
N ARG A 103 -2.95 13.86 -9.71
CA ARG A 103 -1.51 13.76 -9.95
C ARG A 103 -0.96 15.17 -10.17
N GLN A 104 0.09 15.55 -9.45
CA GLN A 104 0.85 16.74 -9.83
C GLN A 104 1.67 16.39 -11.08
N LEU A 105 1.21 16.82 -12.26
CA LEU A 105 2.13 16.95 -13.39
C LEU A 105 3.00 18.16 -13.11
N GLY A 106 4.32 17.97 -13.18
CA GLY A 106 5.31 18.83 -12.55
C GLY A 106 5.11 20.32 -12.75
N SER A 107 5.15 21.05 -11.64
CA SER A 107 5.83 22.33 -11.57
C SER A 107 7.04 22.13 -10.66
N GLU A 108 8.24 22.11 -11.26
CA GLU A 108 9.47 22.30 -10.52
C GLU A 108 9.40 23.61 -9.72
N THR A 109 10.02 23.59 -8.54
CA THR A 109 10.34 24.74 -7.67
C THR A 109 9.31 25.10 -6.59
N ARG A 110 9.56 24.57 -5.39
CA ARG A 110 9.93 25.41 -4.23
C ARG A 110 10.71 24.58 -3.23
N ALA A 111 12.04 24.60 -3.40
CA ALA A 111 12.94 24.54 -2.27
C ALA A 111 12.70 25.76 -1.37
N ASP A 112 13.09 25.63 -0.09
CA ASP A 112 13.17 26.67 0.94
C ASP A 112 11.84 26.95 1.69
N ASN A 113 11.75 26.89 3.04
CA ASN A 113 12.65 27.49 4.03
C ASN A 113 12.78 26.62 5.31
N THR A 114 13.99 26.15 5.64
CA THR A 114 14.32 25.78 7.02
C THR A 114 14.72 27.06 7.74
N VAL A 115 13.85 27.54 8.64
CA VAL A 115 14.04 28.79 9.37
C VAL A 115 15.31 28.70 10.21
N GLU A 116 16.32 29.49 9.84
CA GLU A 116 17.43 29.83 10.72
C GLU A 116 16.88 30.43 12.02
N LYS A 117 17.17 29.80 13.16
CA LYS A 117 17.17 30.48 14.45
C LYS A 117 18.61 30.79 14.83
N LYS A 118 19.07 31.99 14.47
CA LYS A 118 20.09 32.74 15.20
C LYS A 118 19.51 34.10 15.59
N LEU A 119 19.44 34.38 16.89
CA LEU A 119 19.63 35.72 17.48
C LEU A 119 19.83 35.51 18.98
N HIS A 120 21.09 35.61 19.43
CA HIS A 120 21.67 36.69 20.25
C HIS A 120 21.39 36.50 21.75
#